data_AF-A0A6I6RVV2-F1
#
_entry.id   AF-A0A6I6RVV2-F1
#
_cell.length_a   1.000
_cell.length_b   1.000
_cell.length_c   1.000
_cell.angle_alpha   90.00
_cell.angle_beta   90.00
_cell.angle_gamma   90.00
#
_symmetry.space_group_name_H-M   'P 1'
#
loop_
_entity.id
_entity.type
_entity.pdbx_description
1 polymer ?
#
loop_
_entity_poly.entity_id
_entity_poly.type
_entity_poly.pdbx_seq_one_letter_code
_entity_poly.pdbx_strand_id
1 'polypeptide(L)'
;MYSDTDINGVRKESQLTKADNGWKNAVQVSAGEFTGKKTSDLLIRWSDGQAQVFPGVDTAGYHGSRVTIQPVGSAWRNSRTLTVGSLTAPINRPNGILVGWTTASLSYYPGIDANGSHGEVQLVG
;
A
#
# COMPACT_ATOMS: atom_id res chain seq x y z
N MET A 1 8.32 -12.54 -2.82
CA MET A 1 9.13 -11.61 -2.02
C MET A 1 10.58 -11.99 -2.15
N TYR A 2 11.47 -11.02 -2.35
CA TYR A 2 12.89 -11.29 -2.33
C TYR A 2 13.50 -10.78 -1.02
N SER A 3 14.02 -11.68 -0.18
CA SER A 3 14.54 -11.32 1.14
C SER A 3 16.03 -10.94 1.13
N ASP A 4 16.75 -11.39 0.10
CA ASP A 4 18.20 -11.27 0.03
C ASP A 4 18.53 -10.40 -1.19
N THR A 5 18.37 -9.09 -0.99
CA THR A 5 18.67 -8.06 -1.98
C THR A 5 19.87 -7.25 -1.51
N ASP A 6 20.90 -7.18 -2.34
CA ASP A 6 22.11 -6.40 -2.08
C ASP A 6 22.67 -5.80 -3.38
N ILE A 7 23.82 -5.12 -3.30
CA ILE A 7 24.48 -4.52 -4.48
C ILE A 7 24.85 -5.55 -5.56
N ASN A 8 24.84 -6.84 -5.23
CA ASN A 8 25.17 -7.95 -6.12
C ASN A 8 23.92 -8.66 -6.65
N GLY A 9 22.72 -8.14 -6.39
CA GLY A 9 21.48 -8.55 -7.02
C GLY A 9 20.43 -9.16 -6.08
N VAL A 10 19.58 -10.00 -6.65
CA VAL A 10 18.40 -10.58 -6.01
C VAL A 10 18.55 -12.10 -5.97
N ARG A 11 18.58 -12.70 -4.78
CA ARG A 11 19.07 -14.10 -4.64
C ARG A 11 18.08 -15.11 -4.11
N LYS A 12 17.11 -14.70 -3.29
CA LYS A 12 16.17 -15.62 -2.63
C LYS A 12 14.74 -15.16 -2.81
N GLU A 13 13.97 -15.95 -3.55
CA GLU A 13 12.53 -15.74 -3.71
C GLU A 13 11.75 -16.57 -2.67
N SER A 14 10.75 -15.95 -2.05
CA SER A 14 9.72 -16.62 -1.26
C SER A 14 8.34 -16.30 -1.84
N GLN A 15 7.59 -17.34 -2.18
CA GLN A 15 6.19 -17.19 -2.60
C GLN A 15 5.32 -16.91 -1.37
N LEU A 16 4.78 -15.70 -1.30
CA LEU A 16 3.98 -15.26 -0.14
C LEU A 16 2.58 -15.87 -0.10
N THR A 17 2.08 -16.30 -1.25
CA THR A 17 0.81 -17.00 -1.40
C THR A 17 0.88 -17.89 -2.63
N LYS A 18 0.05 -18.95 -2.64
CA LYS A 18 -0.23 -19.71 -3.87
C LYS A 18 -0.96 -18.82 -4.86
N ALA A 19 -0.96 -19.22 -6.13
CA ALA A 19 -1.75 -18.58 -7.17
C ALA A 19 -3.22 -18.47 -6.71
N ASP A 20 -3.70 -17.24 -6.61
CA ASP A 20 -5.04 -16.90 -6.18
C ASP A 20 -5.62 -15.91 -7.20
N ASN A 21 -6.85 -16.16 -7.64
CA ASN A 21 -7.54 -15.30 -8.59
C ASN A 21 -7.71 -13.87 -8.07
N GLY A 22 -7.73 -13.65 -6.75
CA GLY A 22 -7.75 -12.31 -6.16
C GLY A 22 -6.59 -11.44 -6.65
N TRP A 23 -5.40 -12.01 -6.80
CA TRP A 23 -4.20 -11.28 -7.23
C TRP A 23 -4.20 -10.87 -8.70
N LYS A 24 -5.06 -11.45 -9.53
CA LYS A 24 -5.22 -11.03 -10.94
C LYS A 24 -5.72 -9.59 -11.07
N ASN A 25 -6.41 -9.10 -10.04
CA ASN A 25 -6.96 -7.76 -10.01
C ASN A 25 -6.06 -6.77 -9.25
N ALA A 26 -4.92 -7.21 -8.70
CA ALA A 26 -3.97 -6.31 -8.08
C ALA A 26 -3.31 -5.45 -9.17
N VAL A 27 -3.46 -4.13 -9.08
CA VAL A 27 -2.91 -3.20 -10.08
C VAL A 27 -1.70 -2.44 -9.56
N GLN A 28 -1.54 -2.34 -8.24
CA GLN A 28 -0.38 -1.69 -7.65
C GLN A 28 -0.10 -2.22 -6.25
N VAL A 29 1.19 -2.39 -5.94
CA VAL A 29 1.70 -2.83 -4.64
C VAL A 29 2.70 -1.78 -4.14
N SER A 30 2.58 -1.42 -2.86
CA SER A 30 3.54 -0.58 -2.14
C SER A 30 3.77 -1.18 -0.75
N ALA A 31 4.89 -0.83 -0.11
CA ALA A 31 5.16 -1.17 1.27
C ALA A 31 5.26 0.09 2.13
N GLY A 32 4.95 -0.02 3.42
CA GLY A 32 5.12 1.05 4.40
C GLY A 32 4.69 0.64 5.79
N GLU A 33 4.75 1.58 6.72
CA GLU A 33 4.34 1.36 8.11
C GLU A 33 2.95 1.96 8.35
N PHE A 34 1.93 1.13 8.57
CA PHE A 34 0.55 1.56 8.83
C PHE A 34 0.00 1.08 10.18
N THR A 35 0.48 -0.06 10.68
CA THR A 35 -0.17 -0.78 11.79
C THR A 35 0.72 -1.09 12.99
N GLY A 36 2.01 -0.77 12.92
CA GLY A 36 3.00 -0.97 13.98
C GLY A 36 3.45 -2.41 14.14
N LYS A 37 3.43 -3.22 13.08
CA LYS A 37 3.92 -4.60 13.12
C LYS A 37 5.45 -4.66 13.11
N LYS A 38 6.02 -5.85 13.36
CA LYS A 38 7.47 -6.05 13.40
C LYS A 38 8.14 -5.91 12.03
N THR A 39 7.39 -6.14 10.96
CA THR A 39 7.80 -5.97 9.57
C THR A 39 6.86 -4.98 8.90
N SER A 40 7.29 -4.41 7.77
CA SER A 40 6.46 -3.50 7.01
C SER A 40 5.15 -4.14 6.55
N ASP A 41 4.13 -3.31 6.45
CA ASP A 41 2.84 -3.68 5.88
C ASP A 41 2.88 -3.56 4.35
N LEU A 42 2.01 -4.28 3.65
CA LEU A 42 1.77 -4.09 2.22
C LEU A 42 0.47 -3.33 1.98
N LEU A 43 0.51 -2.31 1.13
CA LEU A 43 -0.65 -1.69 0.56
C LEU A 43 -0.87 -2.22 -0.86
N ILE A 44 -2.05 -2.76 -1.11
CA ILE A 44 -2.48 -3.19 -2.44
C ILE A 44 -3.65 -2.33 -2.89
N ARG A 45 -3.54 -1.79 -4.11
CA ARG A 45 -4.66 -1.21 -4.84
C ARG A 45 -5.15 -2.21 -5.88
N TRP A 46 -6.46 -2.40 -5.93
CA TRP A 46 -7.15 -3.30 -6.83
C TRP A 46 -7.76 -2.53 -8.02
N SER A 47 -8.01 -3.24 -9.13
CA SER A 47 -8.52 -2.66 -10.38
C SER A 47 -9.88 -2.01 -10.24
N ASP A 48 -10.70 -2.46 -9.28
CA ASP A 48 -12.02 -1.91 -8.98
C ASP A 48 -11.96 -0.65 -8.09
N GLY A 49 -10.77 -0.20 -7.72
CA GLY A 49 -10.55 0.95 -6.86
C GLY A 49 -10.53 0.64 -5.36
N GLN A 50 -10.81 -0.59 -4.94
CA GLN A 50 -10.56 -0.98 -3.56
C GLN A 50 -9.06 -0.85 -3.23
N ALA A 51 -8.74 -0.47 -2.00
CA ALA A 51 -7.38 -0.54 -1.49
C ALA A 51 -7.36 -1.17 -0.09
N GLN A 52 -6.38 -2.04 0.15
CA GLN A 52 -6.25 -2.79 1.39
C GLN A 52 -4.81 -2.79 1.91
N VAL A 53 -4.66 -2.67 3.22
CA VAL A 53 -3.41 -2.87 3.95
C VAL A 53 -3.36 -4.30 4.49
N PHE A 54 -2.25 -4.99 4.25
CA PHE A 54 -1.91 -6.30 4.78
C PHE A 54 -0.83 -6.13 5.84
N PRO A 55 -1.18 -6.30 7.13
CA PRO A 55 -0.26 -6.05 8.22
C PRO A 55 0.91 -7.03 8.32
N GLY A 56 2.12 -6.52 8.57
CA GLY A 56 3.29 -7.26 9.01
C GLY A 56 3.68 -8.40 8.10
N VAL A 57 3.84 -8.15 6.81
CA VAL A 57 4.15 -9.20 5.83
C VAL A 57 5.59 -9.66 5.99
N ASP A 58 5.80 -10.97 5.95
CA ASP A 58 7.13 -11.57 5.99
C ASP A 58 7.24 -12.76 5.01
N THR A 59 8.35 -13.50 5.05
CA THR A 59 8.57 -14.67 4.16
C THR A 59 7.55 -15.80 4.37
N ALA A 60 6.81 -15.81 5.48
CA ALA A 60 5.74 -16.76 5.77
C ALA A 60 4.35 -16.29 5.28
N GLY A 61 4.22 -15.07 4.73
CA GLY A 61 3.02 -14.59 4.03
C GLY A 61 2.35 -13.40 4.71
N TYR A 62 1.03 -13.25 4.49
CA TYR A 62 0.25 -12.07 4.93
C TYR A 62 -0.54 -12.28 6.23
N HIS A 63 -0.31 -13.42 6.91
CA HIS A 63 -0.88 -13.77 8.22
C HIS A 63 -2.42 -13.69 8.36
N GLY A 64 -3.16 -13.67 7.25
CA GLY A 64 -4.63 -13.74 7.20
C GLY A 64 -5.36 -12.44 7.58
N SER A 65 -4.66 -11.39 7.99
CA SER A 65 -5.26 -10.10 8.35
C SER A 65 -5.16 -9.08 7.22
N ARG A 66 -6.21 -8.28 7.01
CA ARG A 66 -6.20 -7.13 6.11
C ARG A 66 -7.20 -6.06 6.55
N VAL A 67 -6.90 -4.81 6.23
CA VAL A 67 -7.73 -3.64 6.50
C VAL A 67 -8.11 -2.99 5.17
N THR A 68 -9.39 -2.79 4.92
CA THR A 68 -9.85 -2.02 3.75
C THR A 68 -9.79 -0.53 4.06
N ILE A 69 -8.98 0.21 3.30
CA ILE A 69 -8.80 1.66 3.48
C ILE A 69 -9.54 2.49 2.42
N GLN A 70 -9.91 1.85 1.30
CA GLN A 70 -10.80 2.41 0.28
C GLN A 70 -11.75 1.32 -0.21
N PRO A 71 -13.06 1.61 -0.35
CA PRO A 71 -14.04 0.62 -0.78
C PRO A 71 -13.94 0.30 -2.27
N VAL A 72 -14.60 -0.78 -2.69
CA VAL A 72 -14.82 -1.08 -4.12
C VAL A 72 -15.53 0.11 -4.77
N GLY A 73 -15.11 0.48 -5.98
CA GLY A 73 -15.67 1.60 -6.73
C GLY A 73 -15.18 2.97 -6.25
N SER A 74 -14.14 3.03 -5.41
CA SER A 74 -13.54 4.32 -5.02
C SER A 74 -12.90 5.04 -6.22
N ALA A 75 -12.62 6.34 -6.05
CA ALA A 75 -11.92 7.15 -7.04
C ALA A 75 -10.51 6.62 -7.35
N TRP A 76 -9.90 5.82 -6.45
CA TRP A 76 -8.55 5.29 -6.61
C TRP A 76 -8.40 4.37 -7.83
N ARG A 77 -9.48 3.87 -8.43
CA ARG A 77 -9.42 3.21 -9.74
C ARG A 77 -8.81 4.10 -10.83
N ASN A 78 -8.96 5.42 -10.69
CA ASN A 78 -8.42 6.44 -11.60
C ASN A 78 -7.04 6.97 -11.18
N SER A 79 -6.39 6.34 -10.20
CA SER A 79 -5.00 6.67 -9.89
C SER A 79 -4.08 6.09 -10.96
N ARG A 80 -3.13 6.93 -11.40
CA ARG A 80 -2.03 6.53 -12.26
C ARG A 80 -0.90 5.92 -11.44
N THR A 81 -0.64 6.48 -10.26
CA THR A 81 0.39 6.01 -9.34
C THR A 81 -0.01 6.31 -7.90
N LEU A 82 0.64 5.59 -7.01
CA LEU A 82 0.51 5.70 -5.57
C LEU A 82 1.87 5.41 -4.94
N THR A 83 2.29 6.20 -3.95
CA THR A 83 3.49 5.90 -3.15
C THR A 83 3.21 6.11 -1.66
N VAL A 84 3.89 5.33 -0.84
CA VAL A 84 3.76 5.35 0.63
C VAL A 84 5.05 5.90 1.22
N GLY A 85 4.94 6.71 2.28
CA GLY A 85 6.12 7.14 3.03
C GLY A 85 5.80 8.00 4.26
N SER A 86 6.84 8.24 5.07
CA SER A 86 6.78 9.21 6.17
C SER A 86 6.91 10.62 5.59
N LEU A 87 5.79 11.19 5.14
CA LEU A 87 5.74 12.44 4.38
C LEU A 87 5.41 13.66 5.24
N THR A 88 5.09 13.47 6.52
CA THR A 88 4.76 14.54 7.46
C THR A 88 5.41 14.30 8.81
N ALA A 89 5.88 15.37 9.46
CA ALA A 89 6.31 15.33 10.85
C ALA A 89 5.09 15.29 11.81
N PRO A 90 5.19 14.63 12.98
CA PRO A 90 6.35 13.88 13.48
C PRO A 90 6.39 12.42 13.01
N ILE A 91 7.60 11.86 12.99
CA ILE A 91 7.99 10.51 12.51
C ILE A 91 7.29 9.31 13.15
N ASN A 92 6.51 9.51 14.23
CA ASN A 92 5.82 8.44 14.97
C ASN A 92 4.37 8.22 14.51
N ARG A 93 4.04 8.62 13.28
CA ARG A 93 2.72 8.40 12.69
C ARG A 93 2.76 7.31 11.62
N PRO A 94 1.64 6.62 11.38
CA PRO A 94 1.46 5.81 10.19
C PRO A 94 1.88 6.61 8.95
N ASN A 95 2.50 5.92 7.99
CA ASN A 95 2.90 6.51 6.73
C ASN A 95 1.69 7.12 6.00
N GLY A 96 1.93 8.23 5.33
CA GLY A 96 0.95 8.84 4.43
C GLY A 96 1.08 8.28 3.02
N ILE A 97 0.12 8.63 2.18
CA ILE A 97 0.01 8.16 0.80
C ILE A 97 -0.08 9.35 -0.13
N LEU A 98 0.76 9.38 -1.17
CA LEU A 98 0.59 10.27 -2.31
C LEU A 98 -0.08 9.51 -3.45
N VAL A 99 -1.09 10.12 -4.07
CA VAL A 99 -1.83 9.57 -5.20
C VAL A 99 -1.70 10.52 -6.38
N GLY A 100 -1.02 10.06 -7.43
CA GLY A 100 -0.97 10.75 -8.71
C GLY A 100 -2.12 10.28 -9.60
N TRP A 101 -2.99 11.20 -10.00
CA TRP A 101 -4.20 10.89 -10.76
C TRP A 101 -3.94 10.87 -12.26
N THR A 102 -4.81 10.18 -13.01
CA THR A 102 -4.78 10.21 -14.50
C THR A 102 -5.06 11.60 -15.07
N THR A 103 -5.69 12.48 -14.29
CA THR A 103 -5.97 13.89 -14.59
C THR A 103 -4.78 14.82 -14.34
N ALA A 104 -3.58 14.29 -14.08
CA ALA A 104 -2.37 15.05 -13.77
C ALA A 104 -2.40 15.85 -12.46
N SER A 105 -3.39 15.62 -11.58
CA SER A 105 -3.40 16.14 -10.21
C SER A 105 -2.63 15.21 -9.24
N LEU A 106 -2.28 15.76 -8.08
CA LEU A 106 -1.61 15.03 -6.99
C LEU A 106 -2.35 15.26 -5.68
N SER A 107 -2.71 14.19 -4.97
CA SER A 107 -3.34 14.24 -3.66
C SER A 107 -2.49 13.54 -2.59
N TYR A 108 -2.60 14.01 -1.36
CA TYR A 108 -1.97 13.46 -0.17
C TYR A 108 -3.03 13.00 0.83
N TYR A 109 -2.90 11.77 1.30
CA TYR A 109 -3.73 11.19 2.35
C TYR A 109 -2.85 10.95 3.60
N PRO A 110 -2.97 11.79 4.64
CA PRO A 110 -2.20 11.62 5.86
C PRO A 110 -2.71 10.47 6.71
N GLY A 111 -1.78 9.78 7.38
CA GLY A 111 -2.06 8.93 8.55
C GLY A 111 -3.15 7.90 8.34
N ILE A 112 -3.02 7.05 7.32
CA ILE A 112 -3.96 5.96 7.04
C ILE A 112 -3.86 4.93 8.18
N ASP A 113 -4.99 4.58 8.78
CA ASP A 113 -5.03 3.56 9.85
C ASP A 113 -6.18 2.55 9.66
N ALA A 114 -6.44 1.74 10.69
CA ALA A 114 -7.50 0.74 10.69
C ALA A 114 -8.91 1.30 10.40
N ASN A 115 -9.11 2.61 10.57
CA ASN A 115 -10.37 3.31 10.35
C ASN A 115 -10.45 3.97 8.96
N GLY A 116 -9.44 3.81 8.10
CA GLY A 116 -9.43 4.29 6.72
C GLY A 116 -8.60 5.56 6.50
N SER A 117 -8.88 6.28 5.41
CA SER A 117 -8.21 7.54 5.08
C SER A 117 -8.84 8.72 5.81
N HIS A 118 -8.07 9.39 6.66
CA HIS A 118 -8.52 10.51 7.51
C HIS A 118 -8.66 11.85 6.77
N GLY A 119 -8.93 11.81 5.46
CA GLY A 119 -9.09 12.99 4.59
C GLY A 119 -8.13 13.00 3.40
N GLU A 120 -8.46 13.84 2.41
CA GLU A 120 -7.67 14.10 1.21
C GLU A 120 -7.18 15.56 1.23
N VAL A 121 -5.88 15.77 1.00
CA VAL A 121 -5.30 17.08 0.76
C VAL A 121 -4.83 17.12 -0.69
N GLN A 122 -5.47 17.92 -1.54
CA GLN A 122 -5.01 18.11 -2.91
C GLN A 122 -3.75 19.00 -2.91
N LEU A 123 -2.65 18.48 -3.44
CA LEU A 123 -1.36 19.19 -3.52
C LEU A 123 -1.20 19.95 -4.84
N VAL A 124 -1.73 19.40 -5.93
CA VAL A 124 -1.73 20.01 -7.26
C VAL A 124 -3.09 19.76 -7.91
N GLY A 125 -3.68 20.82 -8.49
CA GLY A 125 -4.96 20.79 -9.22
C GLY A 125 -4.85 21.43 -10.58
#